data_AF-A0A7T8ARG8-F1
#
_entry.id   AF-A0A7T8ARG8-F1
#
_cell.length_a   1.000
_cell.length_b   1.000
_cell.length_c   1.000
_cell.angle_alpha   90.00
_cell.angle_beta   90.00
_cell.angle_gamma   90.00
#
_symmetry.space_group_name_H-M   'P 1'
#
loop_
_entity.id
_entity.type
_entity.pdbx_description
1 polymer ?
#
loop_
_entity_poly.entity_id
_entity_poly.type
_entity_poly.pdbx_seq_one_letter_code
_entity_poly.pdbx_strand_id
1 'polypeptide(L)'
;MESVAIKIVGCSNGVVSGNITNGFDVGVDVQHSENIDISNNSITSRVAGVRVRNSRRNYISNNRVSQIKPDNIFLSITLRDLILFLINNTNIDNVKIIDIYSRLGRSWEEKIYK
;
A
#
# COMPACT_ATOMS: atom_id res chain seq x y z
N MET A 1 15.69 -7.14 8.25
CA MET A 1 14.98 -8.42 8.03
C MET A 1 13.51 -8.16 8.29
N GLU A 2 12.61 -8.48 7.35
CA GLU A 2 11.17 -8.31 7.58
C GLU A 2 10.64 -9.44 8.48
N SER A 3 9.77 -9.10 9.43
CA SER A 3 9.04 -10.04 10.27
C SER A 3 7.83 -10.62 9.52
N VAL A 4 7.60 -11.93 9.65
CA VAL A 4 6.51 -12.65 8.95
C VAL A 4 5.70 -13.42 9.99
N ALA A 5 4.37 -13.28 9.98
CA ALA A 5 3.49 -14.02 10.88
C ALA A 5 3.38 -15.50 10.49
N ILE A 6 2.98 -15.79 9.25
CA ILE A 6 2.82 -17.15 8.74
C ILE A 6 3.67 -17.30 7.48
N LYS A 7 4.57 -18.28 7.46
CA LYS A 7 5.48 -18.53 6.34
C LYS A 7 5.33 -19.96 5.82
N ILE A 8 5.08 -20.09 4.52
CA ILE A 8 4.96 -21.37 3.82
C ILE A 8 6.05 -21.43 2.75
N VAL A 9 6.88 -22.47 2.77
CA VAL A 9 8.02 -22.60 1.86
C VAL A 9 8.12 -24.02 1.34
N GLY A 10 8.09 -24.20 0.02
CA GLY A 10 8.28 -25.52 -0.60
C GLY A 10 7.12 -26.49 -0.35
N CYS A 11 5.92 -25.99 -0.08
CA CYS A 11 4.77 -26.83 0.26
C CYS A 11 3.81 -27.01 -0.91
N SER A 12 3.01 -28.08 -0.87
CA SER A 12 1.91 -28.30 -1.81
C SER A 12 0.61 -28.65 -1.09
N ASN A 13 -0.54 -28.28 -1.67
CA ASN A 13 -1.89 -28.61 -1.18
C ASN A 13 -2.14 -28.21 0.29
N GLY A 14 -1.67 -27.03 0.67
CA GLY A 14 -1.79 -26.51 2.04
C GLY A 14 -2.99 -25.60 2.22
N VAL A 15 -3.48 -25.48 3.46
CA VAL A 15 -4.56 -24.56 3.81
C VAL A 15 -4.10 -23.66 4.96
N VAL A 16 -4.27 -22.35 4.78
CA VAL A 16 -4.10 -21.33 5.81
C VAL A 16 -5.43 -20.59 5.95
N SER A 17 -6.19 -20.97 6.97
CA SER A 17 -7.53 -20.41 7.16
C SER A 17 -7.87 -20.06 8.59
N GLY A 18 -8.68 -19.00 8.76
CA GLY A 18 -9.21 -18.62 10.08
C GLY A 18 -8.19 -17.98 11.03
N ASN A 19 -7.05 -17.52 10.52
CA ASN A 19 -5.99 -16.95 11.36
C ASN A 19 -6.20 -15.45 11.60
N ILE A 20 -5.74 -14.97 12.75
CA ILE A 20 -5.65 -13.55 13.08
C ILE A 20 -4.16 -13.20 13.26
N THR A 21 -3.63 -12.32 12.42
CA THR A 21 -2.23 -11.88 12.50
C THR A 21 -2.17 -10.37 12.70
N ASN A 22 -1.37 -9.89 13.67
CA ASN A 22 -1.23 -8.46 13.94
C ASN A 22 0.22 -8.11 14.32
N GLY A 23 0.73 -6.97 13.85
CA GLY A 23 2.02 -6.43 14.29
C GLY A 23 3.25 -6.94 13.53
N PHE A 24 3.06 -7.67 12.43
CA PHE A 24 4.15 -8.18 11.58
C PHE A 24 4.32 -7.33 10.32
N ASP A 25 5.50 -7.38 9.71
CA ASP A 25 5.73 -6.71 8.43
C ASP A 25 4.95 -7.40 7.31
N VAL A 26 4.94 -8.73 7.31
CA VAL A 26 4.14 -9.54 6.40
C VAL A 26 3.19 -10.45 7.19
N GLY A 27 1.92 -10.49 6.81
CA GLY A 27 0.93 -11.39 7.42
C GLY A 27 1.16 -12.86 7.03
N VAL A 28 1.01 -13.17 5.74
CA VAL A 28 1.25 -14.50 5.17
C VAL A 28 2.23 -14.40 4.01
N ASP A 29 3.32 -15.17 4.02
CA ASP A 29 4.31 -15.23 2.96
C ASP A 29 4.45 -16.66 2.42
N VAL A 30 4.09 -16.85 1.15
CA VAL A 30 4.15 -18.13 0.44
C VAL A 30 5.26 -18.08 -0.61
N GLN A 31 6.20 -19.02 -0.51
CA GLN A 31 7.37 -19.09 -1.39
C GLN A 31 7.52 -20.49 -1.96
N HIS A 32 7.85 -20.60 -3.25
CA HIS A 32 8.18 -21.89 -3.90
C HIS A 32 7.12 -22.99 -3.65
N SER A 33 5.84 -22.64 -3.61
CA SER A 33 4.75 -23.53 -3.21
C SER A 33 3.66 -23.64 -4.28
N GLU A 34 2.82 -24.67 -4.19
CA GLU A 34 1.72 -24.90 -5.13
C GLU A 34 0.41 -25.29 -4.43
N ASN A 35 -0.74 -24.90 -4.99
CA ASN A 35 -2.06 -25.29 -4.47
C ASN A 35 -2.25 -24.92 -2.98
N ILE A 36 -1.82 -23.73 -2.57
CA ILE A 36 -2.10 -23.22 -1.23
C ILE A 36 -3.42 -22.45 -1.24
N ASP A 37 -4.37 -22.84 -0.40
CA ASP A 37 -5.57 -22.05 -0.11
C ASP A 37 -5.32 -21.16 1.12
N ILE A 38 -5.43 -19.85 0.94
CA ILE A 38 -5.32 -18.84 1.99
C ILE A 38 -6.69 -18.19 2.11
N SER A 39 -7.49 -18.61 3.08
CA SER A 39 -8.90 -18.22 3.14
C SER A 39 -9.39 -17.76 4.51
N ASN A 40 -10.29 -16.78 4.56
CA ASN A 40 -10.96 -16.36 5.80
C ASN A 40 -10.00 -15.90 6.93
N ASN A 41 -8.86 -15.29 6.60
CA ASN A 41 -7.92 -14.75 7.60
C ASN A 41 -8.17 -13.25 7.86
N SER A 42 -7.89 -12.80 9.08
CA SER A 42 -7.89 -11.37 9.46
C SER A 42 -6.45 -10.91 9.71
N ILE A 43 -5.90 -10.16 8.76
CA ILE A 43 -4.47 -9.84 8.68
C ILE A 43 -4.26 -8.34 8.86
N THR A 44 -3.48 -7.96 9.85
CA THR A 44 -3.00 -6.59 10.09
C THR A 44 -1.48 -6.56 10.02
N SER A 45 -0.93 -5.96 8.97
CA SER A 45 0.51 -5.99 8.66
C SER A 45 1.07 -4.61 8.35
N ARG A 46 2.39 -4.39 8.47
CA ARG A 46 3.02 -3.11 8.10
C ARG A 46 3.32 -2.98 6.60
N VAL A 47 3.80 -4.05 5.97
CA VAL A 47 4.28 -4.04 4.58
C VAL A 47 3.32 -4.76 3.64
N ALA A 48 2.96 -6.01 3.94
CA ALA A 48 2.09 -6.81 3.07
C ALA A 48 1.17 -7.75 3.86
N GLY A 49 -0.11 -7.80 3.49
CA GLY A 49 -1.04 -8.75 4.10
C GLY A 49 -0.74 -10.18 3.70
N VAL A 50 -0.80 -10.46 2.39
CA VAL A 50 -0.42 -11.75 1.81
C VAL A 50 0.60 -11.50 0.69
N ARG A 51 1.71 -12.24 0.70
CA ARG A 51 2.78 -12.19 -0.29
C ARG A 51 2.97 -13.58 -0.87
N VAL A 52 2.98 -13.69 -2.20
CA VAL A 52 3.17 -14.97 -2.91
C VAL A 52 4.31 -14.80 -3.91
N ARG A 53 5.35 -15.63 -3.83
CA ARG A 53 6.56 -15.56 -4.67
C ARG A 53 6.93 -16.94 -5.20
N ASN A 54 7.33 -17.01 -6.47
CA ASN A 54 7.77 -18.26 -7.12
C ASN A 54 6.83 -19.45 -6.89
N SER A 55 5.53 -19.19 -6.80
CA SER A 55 4.51 -20.16 -6.41
C SER A 55 3.40 -20.20 -7.45
N ARG A 56 2.66 -21.31 -7.55
CA ARG A 56 1.66 -21.51 -8.62
C ARG A 56 0.34 -22.05 -8.06
N ARG A 57 -0.76 -21.79 -8.78
CA ARG A 57 -2.11 -22.32 -8.46
C ARG A 57 -2.56 -22.10 -7.00
N ASN A 58 -2.22 -20.94 -6.42
CA ASN A 58 -2.66 -20.61 -5.06
C ASN A 58 -3.99 -19.86 -5.11
N TYR A 59 -4.82 -20.11 -4.12
CA TYR A 59 -6.14 -19.51 -3.97
C TYR A 59 -6.10 -18.58 -2.76
N ILE A 60 -6.55 -17.34 -2.95
CA ILE A 60 -6.62 -16.33 -1.89
C ILE A 60 -8.04 -15.81 -1.88
N SER A 61 -8.81 -16.08 -0.83
CA SER A 61 -10.24 -15.75 -0.78
C SER A 61 -10.69 -15.30 0.61
N ASN A 62 -11.65 -14.38 0.69
CA ASN A 62 -12.30 -13.97 1.95
C ASN A 62 -11.36 -13.50 3.09
N ASN A 63 -10.15 -13.00 2.76
CA ASN A 63 -9.24 -12.47 3.77
C ASN A 63 -9.55 -10.99 4.01
N ARG A 64 -9.67 -10.60 5.28
CA ARG A 64 -9.71 -9.19 5.69
C ARG A 64 -8.28 -8.71 5.91
N VAL A 65 -7.80 -7.78 5.09
CA VAL A 65 -6.45 -7.22 5.21
C VAL A 65 -6.54 -5.74 5.61
N SER A 66 -5.87 -5.39 6.70
CA SER A 66 -5.63 -4.02 7.13
C SER A 66 -4.13 -3.75 7.24
N GLN A 67 -3.74 -2.48 7.04
CA GLN A 67 -2.35 -2.07 7.15
C GLN A 67 -2.16 -1.25 8.43
N ILE A 68 -1.12 -1.59 9.20
CA ILE A 68 -0.65 -0.71 10.27
C ILE A 68 0.03 0.46 9.58
N LYS A 69 -0.64 1.60 9.53
CA LYS A 69 0.04 2.85 9.15
C LYS A 69 1.07 3.13 10.25
N PRO A 70 2.35 3.29 9.91
CA PRO A 70 3.29 3.90 10.84
C PRO A 70 2.67 5.19 11.37
N ASP A 71 2.69 5.39 12.68
CA ASP A 71 2.24 6.63 13.33
C ASP A 71 3.01 7.87 12.81
N ASN A 72 4.05 7.65 12.01
CA ASN A 72 4.89 8.65 11.36
C ASN A 72 4.80 8.67 9.82
N ILE A 73 3.69 8.26 9.20
CA ILE A 73 3.40 8.75 7.84
C ILE A 73 2.93 10.20 7.99
N PHE A 74 3.88 11.12 8.18
CA PHE A 74 3.82 12.31 7.35
C PHE A 74 3.97 11.78 5.94
N LEU A 75 2.84 11.50 5.26
CA LEU A 75 2.80 11.65 3.82
C LEU A 75 3.32 13.07 3.67
N SER A 76 4.55 13.22 3.21
CA SER A 76 5.06 14.54 2.89
C SER A 76 4.10 15.04 1.84
N ILE A 77 3.09 15.81 2.26
CA ILE A 77 2.18 16.49 1.36
C ILE A 77 3.12 17.32 0.53
N THR A 78 3.33 16.91 -0.72
CA THR A 78 4.20 17.68 -1.58
C THR A 78 3.49 18.99 -1.85
N LEU A 79 4.25 20.05 -2.12
CA LEU A 79 3.66 21.32 -2.51
C LEU A 79 2.71 21.14 -3.72
N ARG A 80 3.01 20.18 -4.60
CA ARG A 80 2.15 19.80 -5.73
C ARG A 80 0.81 19.24 -5.27
N ASP A 81 0.78 18.35 -4.27
CA ASP A 81 -0.46 17.78 -3.73
C ASP A 81 -1.37 18.85 -3.12
N LEU A 82 -0.78 19.79 -2.38
CA LEU A 82 -1.51 20.92 -1.81
C LEU A 82 -2.08 21.83 -2.91
N ILE A 83 -1.30 22.11 -3.96
CA ILE A 83 -1.74 22.99 -5.04
C ILE A 83 -2.81 22.32 -5.91
N LEU A 84 -2.69 21.03 -6.21
CA LEU A 84 -3.75 20.28 -6.90
C LEU A 84 -5.04 20.22 -6.08
N PHE A 85 -4.93 20.04 -4.76
CA PHE A 85 -6.07 20.12 -3.86
C PHE A 85 -6.73 21.50 -3.92
N LEU A 86 -5.95 22.59 -3.89
CA LEU A 86 -6.47 23.95 -3.99
C LEU A 86 -7.11 24.22 -5.35
N ILE A 87 -6.50 23.80 -6.47
CA ILE A 87 -7.10 23.92 -7.81
C ILE A 87 -8.47 23.24 -7.87
N ASN A 88 -8.57 22.03 -7.30
CA ASN A 88 -9.78 21.21 -7.42
C ASN A 88 -10.88 21.58 -6.42
N ASN A 89 -10.53 22.23 -5.30
CA ASN A 89 -11.47 22.48 -4.20
C ASN A 89 -11.67 23.98 -3.88
N THR A 90 -11.04 24.88 -4.64
CA THR A 90 -11.20 26.34 -4.49
C THR A 90 -11.30 27.04 -5.84
N ASN A 91 -11.86 28.26 -5.85
CA ASN A 91 -11.87 29.13 -7.04
C ASN A 91 -10.54 29.90 -7.21
N ILE A 92 -9.41 29.26 -6.94
CA ILE A 92 -8.09 29.88 -7.16
C ILE A 92 -7.78 29.82 -8.65
N ASP A 93 -7.52 30.99 -9.24
CA ASP A 93 -7.12 31.14 -10.63
C ASP A 93 -5.62 30.84 -10.84
N ASN A 94 -5.23 30.63 -12.10
CA ASN A 94 -3.85 30.31 -12.49
C ASN A 94 -2.83 31.38 -12.06
N VAL A 95 -3.25 32.65 -11.93
CA VAL A 95 -2.34 33.75 -11.57
C VAL A 95 -1.87 33.60 -10.13
N LYS A 96 -2.79 33.31 -9.21
CA LYS A 96 -2.47 33.08 -7.79
C LYS A 96 -1.60 31.83 -7.60
N ILE A 97 -1.78 30.82 -8.44
CA ILE A 97 -0.99 29.59 -8.37
C ILE A 97 0.46 29.86 -8.78
N ILE A 98 0.68 30.61 -9.86
CA ILE A 98 2.02 31.00 -10.32
C ILE A 98 2.72 31.87 -9.26
N ASP A 99 2.02 32.80 -8.61
CA ASP A 99 2.57 33.61 -7.50
C ASP A 99 3.04 32.72 -6.33
N ILE A 100 2.28 31.70 -5.95
CA ILE A 100 2.69 30.73 -4.91
C ILE A 100 3.98 30.00 -5.30
N TYR A 101 4.09 29.50 -6.53
CA TYR A 101 5.32 28.84 -7.00
C TYR A 101 6.53 29.77 -6.97
N SER A 102 6.35 31.01 -7.43
CA SER A 102 7.39 32.05 -7.44
C SER A 102 7.90 32.37 -6.03
N ARG A 103 6.99 32.62 -5.08
CA ARG A 103 7.35 32.88 -3.66
C ARG A 103 8.08 31.72 -2.99
N LEU A 104 7.87 30.50 -3.48
CA LEU A 104 8.51 29.29 -2.98
C LEU A 104 9.79 28.94 -3.74
N GLY A 105 10.23 29.78 -4.68
CA GLY A 105 11.46 29.59 -5.44
C GLY A 105 11.42 28.37 -6.38
N ARG A 106 10.22 28.00 -6.88
CA ARG A 106 10.04 26.83 -7.75
C ARG A 106 9.64 27.25 -9.16
N SER A 107 10.19 26.57 -10.18
CA SER A 107 9.74 26.70 -11.57
C SER A 107 8.39 26.00 -11.77
N TRP A 108 7.52 26.61 -12.57
CA TRP A 108 6.28 26.00 -13.05
C TRP A 108 6.56 25.30 -14.38
N GLU A 109 6.53 23.96 -14.41
CA GLU A 109 6.96 23.18 -15.59
C GLU A 109 5.86 22.31 -16.23
N GLU A 110 4.58 22.45 -15.86
CA GLU A 110 3.51 21.63 -16.46
C GLU A 110 2.53 22.44 -17.33
N LYS A 111 2.30 21.93 -18.56
CA LYS A 111 1.15 22.29 -19.40
C LYS A 111 -0.05 21.46 -18.94
N ILE A 112 -1.07 22.11 -18.39
CA ILE A 112 -2.35 21.46 -18.07
C ILE A 112 -3.17 21.38 -19.36
N TYR A 113 -3.41 20.17 -19.85
CA TYR A 113 -4.46 19.95 -20.85
C TYR A 113 -5.79 19.81 -20.12
N LYS A 114 -6.78 20.57 -20.57
CA LYS A 114 -8.17 20.50 -20.10
C LYS A 114 -8.81 19.18 -20.48
#